data_AF-A0A381VUQ8-F1
#
_entry.id   AF-A0A381VUQ8-F1
#
_cell.length_a   1.000
_cell.length_b   1.000
_cell.length_c   1.000
_cell.angle_alpha   90.00
_cell.angle_beta   90.00
_cell.angle_gamma   90.00
#
_symmetry.space_group_name_H-M   'P 1'
#
loop_
_entity.id
_entity.type
_entity.pdbx_description
1 polymer ?
#
loop_
_entity_poly.entity_id
_entity_poly.type
_entity_poly.pdbx_seq_one_letter_code
_entity_poly.pdbx_strand_id
1 'polypeptide(L)'
;MKSIIILGAGESGIGCALLAQSRGYNVFVSDSNNIQESTRIQLTENNIEFEESSHNKAINMKPDFVVKSPGIPDSSQVIKSYIKNNINVISE
;
A
#
# COMPACT_ATOMS: atom_id res chain seq x y z
N MET A 1 -15.13 5.59 6.80
CA MET A 1 -14.43 4.32 6.57
C MET A 1 -12.94 4.60 6.72
N LYS A 2 -12.17 3.77 7.44
CA LYS A 2 -10.74 4.01 7.60
C LYS A 2 -9.99 3.61 6.33
N SER A 3 -8.94 4.35 6.00
CA SER A 3 -8.12 4.19 4.81
C SER A 3 -6.77 3.60 5.17
N ILE A 4 -6.29 2.69 4.34
CA ILE A 4 -5.01 2.00 4.52
C ILE A 4 -4.27 1.94 3.20
N ILE A 5 -2.98 2.25 3.26
CA ILE A 5 -2.08 2.10 2.12
C ILE A 5 -1.15 0.92 2.37
N ILE A 6 -1.07 0.02 1.40
CA ILE A 6 -0.10 -1.08 1.38
C ILE A 6 1.02 -0.67 0.42
N LEU A 7 2.24 -0.58 0.93
CA LEU A 7 3.43 -0.30 0.14
C LEU A 7 4.12 -1.62 -0.18
N GLY A 8 3.97 -2.07 -1.43
CA GLY A 8 4.42 -3.35 -1.95
C GLY A 8 3.25 -4.20 -2.44
N ALA A 9 3.40 -4.78 -3.64
CA ALA A 9 2.42 -5.62 -4.32
C ALA A 9 2.92 -7.06 -4.53
N GLY A 10 3.90 -7.50 -3.73
CA GLY A 10 4.30 -8.91 -3.65
C GLY A 10 3.23 -9.79 -3.00
N GLU A 11 3.54 -11.07 -2.80
CA GLU A 11 2.59 -12.05 -2.22
C GLU A 11 2.02 -11.59 -0.86
N SER A 12 2.90 -11.09 0.02
CA SER A 12 2.49 -10.60 1.35
C SER A 12 1.61 -9.35 1.25
N GLY A 13 1.98 -8.41 0.38
CA GLY A 13 1.24 -7.15 0.18
C GLY A 13 -0.19 -7.36 -0.30
N ILE A 14 -0.40 -8.31 -1.22
CA ILE A 14 -1.74 -8.69 -1.68
C ILE A 14 -2.54 -9.31 -0.53
N GLY A 15 -1.93 -10.21 0.25
CA GLY A 15 -2.56 -10.81 1.43
C GLY A 15 -3.01 -9.74 2.43
N CYS A 16 -2.16 -8.74 2.69
CA CYS A 16 -2.49 -7.60 3.54
C CYS A 16 -3.62 -6.73 2.96
N ALA A 17 -3.61 -6.48 1.65
CA ALA A 17 -4.66 -5.73 0.96
C ALA A 17 -6.03 -6.41 1.08
N LEU A 18 -6.10 -7.71 0.78
CA LEU A 18 -7.33 -8.50 0.88
C LEU A 18 -7.83 -8.62 2.32
N LEU A 19 -6.92 -8.85 3.29
CA LEU A 19 -7.28 -8.88 4.70
C LEU A 19 -7.86 -7.53 5.13
N ALA A 20 -7.20 -6.42 4.80
CA ALA A 20 -7.68 -5.10 5.18
C ALA A 20 -9.05 -4.77 4.55
N GLN A 21 -9.26 -5.13 3.28
CA GLN A 21 -10.55 -4.97 2.63
C GLN A 21 -11.64 -5.79 3.34
N SER A 22 -11.36 -7.05 3.70
CA SER A 22 -12.31 -7.90 4.44
C SER A 22 -12.70 -7.33 5.81
N ARG A 23 -11.84 -6.46 6.38
CA ARG A 23 -12.08 -5.73 7.63
C ARG A 23 -12.77 -4.38 7.43
N GLY A 24 -13.19 -4.05 6.20
CA GLY A 24 -13.93 -2.83 5.88
C GLY A 24 -13.06 -1.57 5.74
N TYR A 25 -11.77 -1.72 5.41
CA TYR A 25 -10.91 -0.58 5.10
C TYR A 25 -11.03 -0.18 3.63
N ASN A 26 -10.83 1.11 3.34
CA ASN A 26 -10.56 1.57 1.99
C ASN A 26 -9.07 1.33 1.68
N VAL A 27 -8.79 0.41 0.78
CA VAL A 27 -7.43 -0.09 0.53
C VAL A 27 -6.87 0.52 -0.76
N PHE A 28 -5.62 0.98 -0.69
CA PHE A 28 -4.84 1.36 -1.85
C PHE A 28 -3.48 0.66 -1.83
N VAL A 29 -3.08 0.07 -2.95
CA VAL A 29 -1.79 -0.65 -3.09
C VAL A 29 -0.83 0.15 -3.94
N SER A 30 0.43 0.27 -3.53
CA SER A 30 1.43 1.05 -4.24
C SER A 30 2.74 0.30 -4.31
N ASP A 31 3.28 0.11 -5.52
CA ASP A 31 4.58 -0.52 -5.73
C ASP A 31 5.49 0.35 -6.61
N SER A 32 6.76 0.45 -6.21
CA SER A 32 7.79 1.12 -7.00
C SER A 32 8.22 0.32 -8.24
N ASN A 33 7.92 -0.98 -8.28
CA ASN A 33 8.17 -1.88 -9.40
C ASN A 33 6.91 -2.06 -10.24
N ASN A 34 7.07 -2.76 -11.37
CA ASN A 34 5.95 -3.21 -12.17
C ASN A 34 5.21 -4.35 -11.45
N ILE A 35 3.88 -4.29 -11.40
CA ILE A 35 3.08 -5.30 -10.72
C ILE A 35 2.81 -6.46 -11.68
N GLN A 36 2.98 -7.69 -11.21
CA GLN A 36 2.71 -8.88 -12.02
C GLN A 36 1.26 -8.88 -12.48
N GLU A 37 1.00 -9.41 -13.69
CA GLU A 37 -0.34 -9.43 -14.28
C GLU A 37 -1.35 -10.18 -13.41
N SER A 38 -0.95 -11.32 -12.83
CA SER A 38 -1.75 -12.07 -11.85
C SER A 38 -2.20 -11.21 -10.68
N THR A 39 -1.29 -10.42 -10.12
CA THR A 39 -1.58 -9.49 -9.03
C THR A 39 -2.52 -8.37 -9.46
N ARG A 40 -2.29 -7.77 -10.65
CA ARG A 40 -3.18 -6.70 -11.16
C ARG A 40 -4.61 -7.20 -11.36
N ILE A 41 -4.77 -8.44 -11.86
CA ILE A 41 -6.08 -9.08 -12.00
C ILE A 41 -6.72 -9.22 -10.62
N GLN A 42 -6.01 -9.76 -9.63
CA GLN A 42 -6.56 -9.91 -8.27
C GLN A 42 -6.98 -8.57 -7.66
N LEU A 43 -6.16 -7.52 -7.79
CA LEU A 43 -6.50 -6.19 -7.27
C LEU A 43 -7.74 -5.62 -7.98
N THR A 44 -7.82 -5.78 -9.30
CA THR A 44 -8.95 -5.29 -10.11
C THR A 44 -10.24 -6.05 -9.80
N GLU A 45 -10.20 -7.39 -9.71
CA GLU A 45 -11.36 -8.23 -9.38
C GLU A 45 -11.92 -7.91 -7.98
N ASN A 46 -11.04 -7.54 -7.05
CA ASN A 46 -11.42 -7.12 -5.71
C ASN A 46 -11.74 -5.61 -5.62
N ASN A 47 -11.73 -4.85 -6.72
CA ASN A 47 -11.94 -3.39 -6.73
C ASN A 47 -10.99 -2.62 -5.79
N ILE A 48 -9.73 -3.07 -5.72
CA ILE A 48 -8.67 -2.40 -4.96
C ILE A 48 -7.91 -1.49 -5.92
N GLU A 49 -7.88 -0.20 -5.61
CA GLU A 49 -7.11 0.77 -6.38
C GLU A 49 -5.61 0.56 -6.17
N PHE A 50 -4.82 0.73 -7.22
CA PHE A 50 -3.37 0.60 -7.15
C PHE A 50 -2.58 1.55 -8.04
N GLU A 51 -1.30 1.69 -7.72
CA GLU A 51 -0.29 2.26 -8.61
C GLU A 51 0.92 1.33 -8.73
N GLU A 52 1.61 1.40 -9.86
CA GLU A 52 2.83 0.65 -10.14
C GLU A 52 3.91 1.57 -10.71
N SER A 53 5.16 1.10 -10.69
CA SER A 53 6.35 1.84 -11.14
C SER A 53 6.64 3.15 -10.38
N SER A 54 5.93 3.44 -9.28
CA SER A 54 6.18 4.63 -8.44
C SER A 54 5.40 4.58 -7.12
N HIS A 55 5.72 5.49 -6.20
CA HIS A 55 4.92 5.78 -4.99
C HIS A 55 4.31 7.20 -5.02
N ASN A 56 4.07 7.75 -6.22
CA ASN A 56 3.74 9.17 -6.40
C ASN A 56 2.32 9.53 -5.96
N LYS A 57 1.34 8.63 -6.13
CA LYS A 57 0.00 8.86 -5.57
C LYS A 57 0.04 8.61 -4.07
N ALA A 58 0.66 7.52 -3.63
CA ALA A 58 0.75 7.15 -2.23
C ALA A 58 1.32 8.29 -1.37
N ILE A 59 2.47 8.85 -1.74
CA ILE A 59 3.16 9.88 -0.94
C ILE A 59 2.32 11.13 -0.64
N ASN A 60 1.32 11.41 -1.48
CA ASN A 60 0.42 12.57 -1.36
C ASN A 60 -0.90 12.24 -0.67
N MET A 61 -1.20 10.97 -0.45
CA MET A 61 -2.37 10.52 0.29
C MET A 61 -2.16 10.67 1.80
N LYS A 62 -3.28 10.73 2.54
CA LYS A 62 -3.28 10.84 4.00
C LYS A 62 -4.11 9.70 4.61
N PRO A 63 -3.61 8.46 4.58
CA PRO A 63 -4.33 7.34 5.15
C PRO A 63 -4.31 7.36 6.68
N ASP A 64 -5.20 6.57 7.29
CA ASP A 64 -5.17 6.31 8.72
C ASP A 64 -4.00 5.38 9.10
N PHE A 65 -3.66 4.45 8.21
CA PHE A 65 -2.60 3.46 8.41
C PHE A 65 -1.80 3.24 7.13
N VAL A 66 -0.51 2.96 7.30
CA VAL A 66 0.37 2.51 6.23
C VAL A 66 0.99 1.20 6.66
N VAL A 67 0.93 0.21 5.78
CA VAL A 67 1.62 -1.06 5.93
C VAL A 67 2.73 -1.09 4.88
N LYS A 68 3.98 -1.30 5.30
CA LYS A 68 5.12 -1.39 4.39
C LYS A 68 5.62 -2.83 4.31
N SER A 69 5.99 -3.25 3.11
CA SER A 69 6.75 -4.48 2.92
C SER A 69 8.16 -4.34 3.57
N PRO A 70 8.73 -5.41 4.14
CA PRO A 70 10.07 -5.38 4.75
C PRO A 70 11.18 -4.87 3.81
N GLY A 71 10.99 -5.02 2.50
CA GLY A 71 11.93 -4.54 1.49
C GLY A 71 11.98 -3.01 1.33
N ILE A 72 11.02 -2.26 1.88
CA ILE A 72 10.96 -0.80 1.77
C ILE A 72 11.71 -0.17 2.95
N PRO A 73 12.81 0.56 2.69
CA PRO A 73 13.59 1.20 3.74
C PRO A 73 12.82 2.35 4.41
N ASP A 74 13.02 2.51 5.71
CA ASP A 74 12.47 3.65 6.47
C ASP A 74 13.05 5.00 6.00
N SER A 75 14.20 4.95 5.32
CA SER A 75 14.86 6.11 4.73
C SER A 75 14.20 6.61 3.43
N SER A 76 13.27 5.82 2.85
CA SER A 76 12.58 6.16 1.60
C SER A 76 11.70 7.41 1.75
N GLN A 77 11.52 8.16 0.66
CA GLN A 77 10.78 9.42 0.68
C GLN A 77 9.32 9.22 1.07
N VAL A 78 8.69 8.12 0.63
CA VAL A 78 7.30 7.79 0.95
C VAL A 78 7.11 7.56 2.45
N ILE A 79 8.00 6.80 3.10
CA ILE A 79 7.92 6.55 4.55
C ILE A 79 8.20 7.82 5.34
N LYS A 80 9.22 8.60 4.97
CA LYS A 80 9.52 9.90 5.60
C LYS A 80 8.35 10.87 5.50
N SER A 81 7.64 10.90 4.37
CA SER A 81 6.43 11.71 4.21
C SER A 81 5.37 11.34 5.25
N TYR A 82 5.08 10.05 5.41
CA TYR A 82 4.09 9.59 6.38
C TYR A 82 4.48 9.87 7.84
N ILE A 83 5.73 9.59 8.21
CA ILE A 83 6.24 9.87 9.56
C ILE A 83 6.13 11.37 9.87
N LYS A 84 6.50 12.24 8.92
CA LYS A 84 6.39 13.70 9.08
C LYS A 84 4.93 14.16 9.28
N ASN A 85 3.97 13.45 8.71
CA ASN A 85 2.54 13.73 8.84
C ASN A 85 1.90 13.01 10.04
N ASN A 86 2.68 12.39 10.94
CA ASN A 86 2.20 11.61 12.09
C ASN A 86 1.28 10.43 11.69
N ILE A 87 1.49 9.85 10.51
CA ILE A 87 0.75 8.68 10.03
C ILE A 87 1.44 7.43 10.57
N ASN A 88 0.66 6.49 11.10
CA ASN A 88 1.18 5.26 11.67
C ASN A 88 1.65 4.30 10.57
N VAL A 89 2.94 3.99 10.58
CA VAL A 89 3.57 3.07 9.63
C VAL A 89 3.90 1.77 10.35
N ILE A 90 3.39 0.65 9.84
CA ILE A 90 3.57 -0.70 10.39
C ILE A 90 4.25 -1.56 9.32
N SER A 91 5.09 -2.51 9.72
CA SER A 91 5.62 -3.53 8.81
C SER A 91 4.70 -4.75 8.81
N GLU A 92 4.53 -5.37 7.64
CA GLU A 92 4.05 -6.77 7.52
C GLU A 92 5.01 -7.72 8.25
#